data_AF-A0A382NFL6-F1
#
_entry.id   AF-A0A382NFL6-F1
#
_cell.length_a   1.000
_cell.length_b   1.000
_cell.length_c   1.000
_cell.angle_alpha   90.00
_cell.angle_beta   90.00
_cell.angle_gamma   90.00
#
_symmetry.space_group_name_H-M   'P 1'
#
loop_
_entity.id
_entity.type
_entity.pdbx_description
1 polymer ?
#
loop_
_entity_poly.entity_id
_entity_poly.type
_entity_poly.pdbx_seq_one_letter_code
_entity_poly.pdbx_strand_id
1 'polypeptide(L)'
;MTTANNANNNLSPWQPGQSGNPSGRPKGTRDLIGYVLETTDGGKELIDALLFIVRGVTPNVVVQKGTRPRKGQQVRPADQLKAIEMLLDRGFGRSPQQLDIAHNVSSRPLEHLSDEMLKLLVESARQLKEGIGGGYW
;
A
#
# COMPACT_ATOMS: atom_id res chain seq x y z
N MET A 1 -17.56 26.77 23.26
CA MET A 1 -17.47 25.47 22.56
C MET A 1 -17.53 24.39 23.64
N THR A 2 -18.72 23.85 23.91
CA THR A 2 -18.96 22.91 25.00
C THR A 2 -18.99 21.51 24.42
N THR A 3 -17.91 20.76 24.58
CA THR A 3 -17.82 19.37 24.09
C THR A 3 -18.48 18.45 25.12
N ALA A 4 -19.56 17.77 24.73
CA ALA A 4 -20.28 16.85 25.59
C ALA A 4 -19.41 15.62 25.92
N ASN A 5 -19.04 15.47 27.18
CA ASN A 5 -18.41 14.27 27.70
C ASN A 5 -19.47 13.17 27.84
N ASN A 6 -19.38 12.15 26.99
CA ASN A 6 -20.23 10.96 27.07
C ASN A 6 -19.82 10.15 28.32
N ALA A 7 -20.72 10.03 29.29
CA ALA A 7 -20.47 9.46 30.63
C ALA A 7 -20.19 7.94 30.64
N ASN A 8 -20.17 7.28 29.49
CA ASN A 8 -20.06 5.82 29.36
C ASN A 8 -18.67 5.32 28.95
N ASN A 9 -17.65 6.19 28.96
CA ASN A 9 -16.30 5.77 28.65
C ASN A 9 -15.59 5.36 29.95
N ASN A 10 -15.51 4.04 30.21
CA ASN A 10 -14.70 3.43 31.29
C ASN A 10 -13.17 3.63 31.07
N LEU A 11 -12.76 4.84 30.68
CA LEU A 11 -11.39 5.19 30.38
C LEU A 11 -10.78 5.86 31.61
N SER A 12 -9.81 5.19 32.22
CA SER A 12 -9.02 5.73 33.30
C SER A 12 -8.27 7.00 32.84
N PRO A 13 -8.06 8.00 33.72
CA PRO A 13 -7.23 9.16 33.42
C PRO A 13 -5.84 8.74 32.94
N TRP A 14 -5.38 9.34 31.84
CA TRP A 14 -4.11 9.01 31.20
C TRP A 14 -2.93 9.20 32.15
N GLN A 15 -2.08 8.18 32.29
CA GLN A 15 -0.87 8.23 33.10
C GLN A 15 0.35 8.58 32.23
N PRO A 16 1.22 9.52 32.65
CA PRO A 16 2.47 9.80 31.96
C PRO A 16 3.30 8.54 31.72
N GLY A 17 3.61 8.24 30.45
CA GLY A 17 4.39 7.06 30.06
C GLY A 17 3.58 5.80 29.73
N GLN A 18 2.25 5.80 29.89
CA GLN A 18 1.39 4.72 29.40
C GLN A 18 0.61 5.14 28.14
N SER A 19 0.43 4.22 27.20
CA SER A 19 -0.48 4.43 26.07
C SER A 19 -1.91 4.52 26.57
N GLY A 20 -2.66 5.55 26.17
CA GLY A 20 -4.09 5.73 26.51
C GLY A 20 -5.04 4.75 25.82
N ASN A 21 -4.50 3.71 25.16
CA ASN A 21 -5.27 2.69 24.48
C ASN A 21 -5.05 1.31 25.15
N PRO A 22 -5.90 0.93 26.12
CA PRO A 22 -5.73 -0.31 26.88
C PRO A 22 -5.91 -1.58 26.03
N SER A 23 -6.61 -1.52 24.90
CA SER A 23 -6.73 -2.63 23.95
C SER A 23 -5.55 -2.72 22.96
N GLY A 24 -4.59 -1.79 23.05
CA GLY A 24 -3.43 -1.72 22.18
C GLY A 24 -3.80 -1.39 20.74
N ARG A 25 -2.80 -1.43 19.84
CA ARG A 25 -3.05 -1.27 18.41
C ARG A 25 -4.05 -2.35 17.98
N PRO A 26 -5.22 -2.00 17.43
CA PRO A 26 -6.17 -3.00 16.96
C PRO A 26 -5.45 -3.94 15.99
N LYS A 27 -5.64 -5.25 16.17
CA LYS A 27 -5.07 -6.28 15.29
C LYS A 27 -5.43 -5.89 13.86
N GLY A 28 -4.41 -5.67 13.03
CA GLY A 28 -4.58 -5.00 11.74
C GLY A 28 -5.59 -5.70 10.85
N THR A 29 -6.08 -4.97 9.85
CA THR A 29 -7.03 -5.33 8.78
C THR A 29 -6.61 -6.55 7.93
N ARG A 30 -5.59 -7.29 8.34
CA ARG A 30 -5.03 -8.46 7.64
C ARG A 30 -6.10 -9.52 7.36
N ASP A 31 -7.07 -9.66 8.26
CA ASP A 31 -8.20 -10.56 8.10
C ASP A 31 -9.13 -10.12 6.96
N LEU A 32 -9.44 -8.82 6.91
CA LEU A 32 -10.25 -8.22 5.84
C LEU A 32 -9.51 -8.21 4.49
N ILE A 33 -8.21 -7.94 4.48
CA ILE A 33 -7.40 -7.98 3.25
C ILE A 33 -7.35 -9.41 2.70
N GLY A 34 -7.12 -10.40 3.57
CA GLY A 34 -7.14 -11.81 3.21
C GLY A 34 -8.50 -12.23 2.66
N TYR A 35 -9.58 -11.87 3.38
CA TYR A 35 -10.95 -12.14 2.95
C TYR A 35 -11.26 -11.52 1.58
N VAL A 36 -10.92 -10.25 1.36
CA VAL A 36 -11.16 -9.59 0.06
C VAL A 36 -10.36 -10.28 -1.04
N LEU A 37 -9.08 -10.59 -0.82
CA LEU A 37 -8.26 -11.27 -1.84
C LEU A 37 -8.81 -12.65 -2.17
N GLU A 38 -9.21 -13.43 -1.18
CA GLU A 38 -9.75 -14.78 -1.38
C GLU A 38 -11.11 -14.76 -2.09
N THR A 39 -11.98 -13.81 -1.72
CA THR A 39 -13.34 -13.71 -2.28
C THR A 39 -13.43 -13.02 -3.63
N THR A 40 -12.34 -12.39 -4.11
CA THR A 40 -12.34 -11.62 -5.37
C THR A 40 -11.32 -12.11 -6.38
N ASP A 41 -10.87 -13.36 -6.27
CA ASP A 41 -9.82 -13.95 -7.13
C ASP A 41 -8.56 -13.07 -7.19
N GLY A 42 -8.02 -12.76 -6.02
CA GLY A 42 -6.86 -11.87 -5.88
C GLY A 42 -7.13 -10.41 -6.24
N GLY A 43 -8.40 -9.98 -6.24
CA GLY A 43 -8.80 -8.63 -6.63
C GLY A 43 -9.19 -8.47 -8.10
N LYS A 44 -9.11 -9.54 -8.90
CA LYS A 44 -9.44 -9.51 -10.33
C LYS A 44 -10.90 -9.12 -10.56
N GLU A 45 -11.83 -9.65 -9.78
CA GLU A 45 -13.26 -9.31 -9.91
C GLU A 45 -13.53 -7.81 -9.71
N LEU A 46 -12.78 -7.16 -8.82
CA LEU A 46 -12.88 -5.72 -8.57
C LEU A 46 -12.34 -4.91 -9.75
N ILE A 47 -11.25 -5.36 -10.37
CA ILE A 47 -10.68 -4.74 -11.57
C ILE A 47 -11.65 -4.89 -12.76
N ASP A 48 -12.23 -6.09 -12.94
CA ASP A 48 -13.21 -6.34 -13.99
C ASP A 48 -14.45 -5.46 -13.80
N ALA A 49 -14.94 -5.31 -12.56
CA ALA A 49 -16.05 -4.41 -12.26
C ALA A 49 -15.74 -2.95 -12.61
N LEU A 50 -14.52 -2.46 -12.28
CA LEU A 50 -14.08 -1.12 -12.68
C LEU A 50 -14.02 -0.98 -14.20
N LEU A 51 -13.53 -2.00 -14.91
CA LEU A 51 -13.49 -2.01 -16.39
C LEU A 51 -14.90 -1.97 -17.00
N PHE A 52 -15.88 -2.66 -16.42
CA PHE A 52 -17.28 -2.52 -16.83
C PHE A 52 -17.80 -1.09 -16.68
N ILE A 53 -17.51 -0.43 -15.55
CA ILE A 53 -17.89 0.96 -15.29
C ILE A 53 -17.26 1.88 -16.33
N VAL A 54 -15.96 1.74 -16.61
CA VAL A 54 -15.25 2.52 -17.65
C VAL A 54 -15.92 2.36 -19.02
N ARG A 55 -16.41 1.16 -19.34
CA ARG A 55 -17.13 0.87 -20.59
C ARG A 55 -18.60 1.33 -20.58
N GLY A 56 -19.05 1.97 -19.50
CA GLY A 56 -20.42 2.44 -19.35
C GLY A 56 -21.44 1.35 -19.05
N VAL A 57 -20.98 0.15 -18.68
CA VAL A 57 -21.81 -1.00 -18.34
C VAL A 57 -21.87 -1.12 -16.82
N THR A 58 -23.06 -1.33 -16.26
CA THR A 58 -23.20 -1.58 -14.82
C THR A 58 -22.66 -2.97 -14.48
N PRO A 59 -21.60 -3.10 -13.66
CA PRO A 59 -21.14 -4.40 -13.22
C PRO A 59 -22.24 -5.09 -12.40
N ASN A 60 -22.33 -6.41 -12.52
CA ASN A 60 -23.24 -7.22 -11.72
C ASN A 60 -22.67 -7.41 -10.31
N VAL A 61 -22.61 -6.32 -9.54
CA VAL A 61 -22.32 -6.39 -8.11
C VAL A 61 -23.60 -6.87 -7.45
N VAL A 62 -23.53 -7.88 -6.59
CA VAL A 62 -24.69 -8.39 -5.85
C VAL A 62 -25.26 -7.26 -5.01
N VAL A 63 -26.26 -6.56 -5.56
CA VAL A 63 -26.89 -5.43 -4.91
C VAL A 63 -27.61 -5.98 -3.67
N GLN A 64 -27.48 -5.28 -2.54
CA GLN A 64 -28.15 -5.65 -1.30
C GLN A 64 -29.60 -6.11 -1.57
N LYS A 65 -29.93 -7.28 -1.00
CA LYS A 65 -31.17 -8.03 -1.21
C LYS A 65 -32.39 -7.10 -1.05
N GLY A 66 -32.95 -6.62 -2.16
CA GLY A 66 -34.07 -5.68 -2.17
C GLY A 66 -33.99 -4.57 -3.22
N THR A 67 -32.80 -4.28 -3.76
CA THR A 67 -32.62 -3.22 -4.76
C THR A 67 -32.52 -3.84 -6.15
N ARG A 68 -33.56 -3.64 -6.97
CA ARG A 68 -33.53 -4.07 -8.39
C ARG A 68 -32.61 -3.13 -9.18
N PRO A 69 -31.72 -3.64 -10.04
CA PRO A 69 -30.99 -2.77 -10.97
C PRO A 69 -32.03 -2.04 -11.84
N ARG A 70 -31.96 -0.70 -11.89
CA ARG A 70 -32.92 0.05 -12.71
C ARG A 70 -32.72 -0.34 -14.17
N LYS A 71 -33.79 -0.76 -14.83
CA LYS A 71 -33.80 -1.03 -16.28
C LYS A 71 -33.36 0.26 -17.00
N GLY A 72 -32.23 0.20 -17.71
CA GLY A 72 -31.63 1.37 -18.39
C GLY A 72 -30.71 2.23 -17.53
N GLN A 73 -30.18 1.72 -16.41
CA GLN A 73 -29.21 2.45 -15.60
C GLN A 73 -27.87 2.56 -16.34
N GLN A 74 -27.72 3.64 -17.12
CA GLN A 74 -26.44 4.00 -17.71
C GLN A 74 -25.51 4.53 -16.60
N VAL A 75 -24.25 4.12 -16.65
CA VAL A 75 -23.22 4.63 -15.74
C VAL A 75 -23.04 6.13 -15.99
N ARG A 76 -23.01 6.95 -14.93
CA ARG A 76 -22.81 8.39 -15.08
C ARG A 76 -21.38 8.67 -15.55
N PRO A 77 -21.13 9.69 -16.39
CA PRO A 77 -19.77 10.04 -16.80
C PRO A 77 -18.80 10.29 -15.63
N ALA A 78 -19.30 10.83 -14.50
CA ALA A 78 -18.50 11.00 -13.29
C ALA A 78 -18.01 9.67 -12.69
N ASP A 79 -18.84 8.63 -12.70
CA ASP A 79 -18.48 7.30 -12.21
C ASP A 79 -17.45 6.65 -13.14
N GLN A 80 -17.58 6.88 -14.46
CA GLN A 80 -16.59 6.44 -15.45
C GLN A 80 -15.23 7.10 -15.21
N LEU A 81 -15.21 8.43 -15.06
CA LEU A 81 -13.99 9.18 -14.76
C LEU A 81 -13.34 8.71 -13.45
N LYS A 82 -14.15 8.43 -12.42
CA LYS A 82 -13.62 7.93 -11.15
C LYS A 82 -13.02 6.53 -11.28
N ALA A 83 -13.65 5.64 -12.06
CA ALA A 83 -13.10 4.31 -12.31
C ALA A 83 -11.79 4.38 -13.11
N ILE A 84 -11.69 5.28 -14.10
CA ILE A 84 -10.44 5.55 -14.83
C ILE A 84 -9.35 6.03 -13.86
N GLU A 85 -9.64 7.01 -13.01
CA GLU A 85 -8.70 7.51 -11.99
C GLU A 85 -8.19 6.39 -11.08
N MET A 86 -9.09 5.53 -10.57
CA MET A 86 -8.72 4.41 -9.70
C MET A 86 -7.83 3.38 -10.38
N LEU A 87 -8.06 3.11 -11.67
CA LEU A 87 -7.23 2.21 -12.47
C LEU A 87 -5.87 2.84 -12.76
N LEU A 88 -5.80 4.13 -13.06
CA LEU A 88 -4.54 4.84 -13.31
C LEU A 88 -3.66 4.88 -12.07
N ASP A 89 -4.25 5.22 -10.92
CA ASP A 89 -3.56 5.28 -9.61
C ASP A 89 -2.92 3.95 -9.18
N ARG A 90 -3.44 2.82 -9.68
CA ARG A 90 -3.00 1.47 -9.29
C ARG A 90 -2.26 0.70 -10.38
N GLY A 91 -2.61 0.90 -11.65
CA GLY A 91 -2.10 0.11 -12.77
C GLY A 91 -0.76 0.60 -13.32
N PHE A 92 -0.47 1.90 -13.21
CA PHE A 92 0.75 2.49 -13.78
C PHE A 92 1.82 2.83 -12.72
N GLY A 93 1.53 2.55 -11.45
CA GLY A 93 2.40 2.87 -10.32
C GLY A 93 2.37 4.36 -9.95
N ARG A 94 2.74 4.67 -8.71
CA ARG A 94 3.07 6.04 -8.29
C ARG A 94 4.45 6.38 -8.87
N SER A 95 4.66 7.63 -9.27
CA SER A 95 6.00 8.12 -9.58
C SER A 95 6.95 7.77 -8.43
N PRO A 96 8.16 7.22 -8.70
CA PRO A 96 9.15 6.95 -7.65
C PRO A 96 9.28 8.20 -6.78
N GLN A 97 9.10 8.03 -5.48
CA GLN A 97 9.23 9.16 -4.56
C GLN A 97 10.71 9.56 -4.60
N GLN A 98 11.00 10.74 -5.17
CA GLN A 98 12.36 11.26 -5.22
C GLN A 98 12.80 11.54 -3.78
N LEU A 99 13.55 10.60 -3.20
CA LEU A 99 14.19 10.77 -1.91
C LEU A 99 15.51 11.49 -2.17
N ASP A 100 15.60 12.73 -1.72
CA ASP A 100 16.90 13.40 -1.60
C ASP A 100 17.62 12.79 -0.40
N ILE A 101 18.33 11.70 -0.64
CA ILE A 101 19.22 11.11 0.36
C ILE A 101 20.45 12.01 0.37
N ALA A 102 20.49 12.96 1.30
CA ALA A 102 21.72 13.65 1.66
C ALA A 102 22.70 12.62 2.25
N HIS A 103 23.38 11.89 1.37
CA HIS A 103 24.41 10.95 1.75
C HIS A 103 25.67 11.76 2.04
N ASN A 104 25.82 12.20 3.29
CA ASN A 104 27.16 12.42 3.79
C ASN A 104 27.81 11.03 3.83
N VAL A 105 28.67 10.74 2.85
CA VAL A 105 29.69 9.71 3.02
C VAL A 105 30.49 10.19 4.21
N SER A 106 30.11 9.77 5.42
CA SER A 106 31.06 9.76 6.50
C SER A 106 32.19 8.92 5.94
N SER A 107 33.29 9.59 5.60
CA SER A 107 34.57 9.00 5.30
C SER A 107 35.03 8.33 6.59
N ARG A 108 34.32 7.26 6.98
CA ARG A 108 34.71 6.39 8.06
C ARG A 108 36.05 5.84 7.59
N PRO A 109 37.15 6.21 8.23
CA PRO A 109 38.44 5.69 7.85
C PRO A 109 38.35 4.16 7.95
N LEU A 110 38.91 3.45 6.97
CA LEU A 110 38.98 1.98 6.96
C LEU A 110 39.78 1.42 8.16
N GLU A 111 40.34 2.29 9.00
CA GLU A 111 41.15 2.01 10.19
C GLU A 111 40.54 1.01 11.19
N HIS A 112 39.21 0.85 11.20
CA HIS A 112 38.52 -0.09 12.10
C HIS A 112 38.18 -1.44 11.44
N LEU A 113 38.51 -1.65 10.17
CA LEU A 113 38.29 -2.90 9.46
C LEU A 113 39.53 -3.78 9.56
N SER A 114 39.33 -5.07 9.87
CA SER A 114 40.42 -6.04 9.82
C SER A 114 40.85 -6.29 8.36
N ASP A 115 42.09 -6.74 8.19
CA ASP A 115 42.62 -7.11 6.86
C ASP A 115 41.78 -8.17 6.15
N GLU A 116 41.12 -9.06 6.90
CA GLU A 116 40.20 -10.07 6.36
C GLU A 116 38.94 -9.43 5.77
N MET A 117 38.36 -8.44 6.46
CA MET A 117 37.20 -7.68 5.98
C MET A 117 37.55 -6.88 4.72
N LEU A 118 38.76 -6.32 4.67
CA LEU A 118 39.25 -5.59 3.49
C LEU A 118 39.44 -6.51 2.28
N LYS A 119 39.99 -7.72 2.48
CA LYS A 119 40.10 -8.72 1.42
C LYS A 119 38.74 -9.17 0.91
N LEU A 120 37.78 -9.40 1.82
CA LEU A 120 36.41 -9.76 1.45
C LEU A 120 35.73 -8.68 0.60
N LEU A 121 35.95 -7.40 0.95
CA LEU A 121 35.42 -6.27 0.20
C LEU A 121 36.01 -6.19 -1.21
N VAL A 122 37.33 -6.38 -1.35
CA VAL A 122 38.01 -6.40 -2.66
C VAL A 122 37.50 -7.55 -3.53
N GLU A 123 37.29 -8.73 -2.95
CA GLU A 123 36.77 -9.90 -3.67
C GLU A 123 35.32 -9.66 -4.14
N SER A 124 34.47 -9.08 -3.29
CA SER A 124 33.09 -8.72 -3.65
C SER A 124 33.03 -7.66 -4.78
N ALA A 125 33.93 -6.68 -4.75
CA ALA A 125 34.02 -5.65 -5.79
C ALA A 125 34.50 -6.24 -7.12
N ARG A 126 35.40 -7.23 -7.09
CA ARG A 126 35.87 -7.95 -8.27
C ARG A 126 34.73 -8.76 -8.90
N GLN A 127 33.96 -9.48 -8.10
CA GLN A 127 32.79 -10.25 -8.57
C GLN A 127 31.72 -9.35 -9.22
N LEU A 128 31.47 -8.16 -8.66
CA LEU A 128 30.57 -7.18 -9.27
C LEU A 128 31.10 -6.67 -10.62
N LYS A 129 32.41 -6.41 -10.72
CA LYS A 129 33.04 -5.97 -11.98
C LYS A 129 32.99 -7.06 -13.05
N GLU A 130 33.16 -8.33 -12.67
CA GLU A 130 33.10 -9.48 -13.58
C GLU A 130 31.65 -9.82 -13.98
N GLY A 131 30.67 -9.66 -13.08
CA GLY A 131 29.26 -9.90 -13.35
C GLY A 131 28.58 -8.85 -14.26
N ILE A 132 29.15 -7.64 -14.37
CA ILE A 132 28.63 -6.58 -15.25
C ILE A 132 29.07 -6.78 -16.72
N GLY A 133 30.00 -7.69 -17.01
CA GLY A 133 30.49 -7.97 -18.38
C GLY A 133 29.63 -8.94 -19.20
N GLY A 134 28.54 -9.49 -18.65
CA GLY A 134 27.76 -10.58 -19.25
C GLY A 134 26.34 -10.24 -19.73
N GLY A 135 25.99 -8.96 -19.85
CA GLY A 135 24.66 -8.53 -20.33
C GLY A 135 24.75 -7.76 -21.64
N TYR A 136 24.91 -8.47 -22.76
CA TYR A 136 24.58 -7.91 -24.08
C TYR A 136 23.11 -8.23 -24.40
N TRP A 137 22.45 -7.22 -24.98
CA TRP A 137 21.07 -7.18 -25.49
C TRP A 137 20.67 -8.40 -26.33
#